data_AF-A0AA45MX89-F1
#
_entry.id   AF-A0AA45MX89-F1
#
_cell.length_a   1.000
_cell.length_b   1.000
_cell.length_c   1.000
_cell.angle_alpha   90.00
_cell.angle_beta   90.00
_cell.angle_gamma   90.00
#
_symmetry.space_group_name_H-M   'P 1'
#
loop_
_entity.id
_entity.type
_entity.pdbx_description
1 polymer ?
#
loop_
_entity_poly.entity_id
_entity_poly.type
_entity_poly.pdbx_seq_one_letter_code
_entity_poly.pdbx_strand_id
1 'polypeptide(L)'
;MKISAVLLWAVALAAHGQGVNKCTVDGKVSYSDLPCPANAASATTLAVPIAPAADPAAAADLARQRKEAAKLEKARHQHEDQDARAADKAAQAAVAQRKRCGKLKLNKRWADEDVVRASLPNLDNAKLRAKRAGDTLALECPK
;
A
#
# COMPACT_ATOMS: atom_id res chain seq x y z
N MET A 1 -44.67 -10.10 20.32
CA MET A 1 -44.60 -9.44 19.00
C MET A 1 -43.15 -9.21 18.60
N LYS A 2 -42.49 -10.22 18.02
CA LYS A 2 -41.11 -10.12 17.49
C LYS A 2 -40.96 -11.06 16.29
N ILE A 3 -41.74 -10.83 15.22
CA ILE A 3 -41.64 -11.60 13.96
C ILE A 3 -41.80 -10.66 12.74
N SER A 4 -41.28 -9.44 12.80
CA SER A 4 -41.45 -8.47 11.71
C SER A 4 -40.15 -8.02 11.04
N ALA A 5 -39.00 -8.59 11.42
CA ALA A 5 -37.69 -8.13 10.92
C ALA A 5 -37.04 -9.05 9.86
N VAL A 6 -37.64 -10.21 9.53
CA VAL A 6 -37.00 -11.19 8.62
C VAL A 6 -37.47 -11.06 7.17
N LEU A 7 -38.57 -10.34 6.90
CA LEU A 7 -39.18 -10.29 5.56
C LEU A 7 -38.59 -9.23 4.61
N LEU A 8 -37.70 -8.34 5.07
CA LEU A 8 -37.12 -7.29 4.22
C LEU A 8 -35.84 -7.71 3.47
N TRP A 9 -35.35 -8.95 3.63
CA TRP A 9 -34.09 -9.42 3.02
C TRP A 9 -34.28 -10.35 1.82
N ALA A 10 -35.50 -10.45 1.27
CA ALA A 10 -35.79 -11.33 0.13
C ALA A 10 -35.93 -10.61 -1.23
N VAL A 11 -35.90 -9.27 -1.28
CA VAL A 11 -36.19 -8.51 -2.52
C VAL A 11 -34.93 -8.16 -3.34
N ALA A 12 -33.73 -8.47 -2.85
CA ALA A 12 -32.49 -8.12 -3.56
C ALA A 12 -32.12 -9.06 -4.74
N LEU A 13 -32.88 -10.13 -5.00
CA LEU A 13 -32.52 -11.15 -6.01
C LEU A 13 -33.12 -10.93 -7.42
N ALA A 14 -33.82 -9.82 -7.70
CA ALA A 14 -34.46 -9.59 -9.00
C ALA A 14 -33.94 -8.35 -9.74
N ALA A 15 -32.66 -7.99 -9.58
CA ALA A 15 -31.99 -7.05 -10.49
C ALA A 15 -31.42 -7.80 -11.70
N HIS A 16 -32.28 -8.51 -12.43
CA HIS A 16 -31.98 -8.80 -13.84
C HIS A 16 -32.00 -7.48 -14.57
N GLY A 17 -30.97 -7.15 -15.37
CA GLY A 17 -30.89 -5.90 -16.12
C GLY A 17 -32.18 -5.63 -16.88
N GLN A 18 -33.04 -4.80 -16.31
CA GLN A 18 -34.29 -4.38 -16.91
C GLN A 18 -33.89 -3.48 -18.07
N GLY A 19 -34.42 -3.78 -19.27
CA GLY A 19 -33.96 -3.14 -20.50
C GLY A 19 -33.88 -1.61 -20.37
N VAL A 20 -32.86 -1.02 -20.98
CA VAL A 20 -32.66 0.43 -20.96
C VAL A 20 -33.86 1.10 -21.62
N ASN A 21 -34.49 2.06 -20.94
CA ASN A 21 -35.58 2.82 -21.51
C ASN A 21 -35.01 4.03 -22.26
N LYS A 22 -35.36 4.14 -23.53
CA LYS A 22 -35.11 5.32 -24.36
C LYS A 22 -36.33 6.22 -24.30
N CYS A 23 -36.15 7.41 -23.74
CA CYS A 23 -37.19 8.41 -23.59
C CYS A 23 -36.86 9.61 -24.49
N THR A 24 -37.86 10.17 -25.16
CA THR A 24 -37.73 11.47 -25.84
C THR A 24 -38.58 12.49 -25.11
N VAL A 25 -37.97 13.51 -24.52
CA VAL A 25 -38.64 14.59 -23.79
C VAL A 25 -38.16 15.91 -24.40
N ASP A 26 -39.07 16.79 -24.83
CA ASP A 26 -38.75 18.09 -25.43
C ASP A 26 -37.70 18.03 -26.57
N GLY A 27 -37.78 16.97 -27.39
CA GLY A 27 -36.84 16.73 -28.49
C GLY A 27 -35.46 16.18 -28.08
N LYS A 28 -35.22 15.95 -26.78
CA LYS A 28 -33.98 15.34 -26.25
C LYS A 28 -34.19 13.86 -25.95
N VAL A 29 -33.24 13.04 -26.37
CA VAL A 29 -33.24 11.60 -26.09
C VAL A 29 -32.42 11.32 -24.83
N SER A 30 -33.03 10.67 -23.85
CA SER A 30 -32.37 10.16 -22.64
C SER A 30 -32.50 8.64 -22.55
N TYR A 31 -31.47 8.00 -22.00
CA TYR A 31 -31.43 6.57 -21.73
C TYR A 31 -31.39 6.38 -20.21
N SER A 32 -32.30 5.58 -19.68
CA SER A 32 -32.44 5.39 -18.24
C SER A 32 -32.88 3.98 -17.90
N ASP A 33 -32.39 3.46 -16.78
CA ASP A 33 -32.87 2.19 -16.21
C ASP A 33 -34.20 2.39 -15.46
N LEU A 34 -34.61 3.66 -15.24
CA LEU A 34 -35.92 4.02 -14.70
C LEU A 34 -36.95 4.15 -15.83
N PRO A 35 -38.25 3.90 -15.55
CA PRO A 35 -39.31 4.13 -16.52
C PRO A 35 -39.33 5.59 -16.98
N CYS A 36 -39.68 5.81 -18.25
CA CYS A 36 -39.76 7.16 -18.80
C CYS A 36 -40.76 8.02 -18.03
N PRO A 37 -40.46 9.32 -17.82
CA PRO A 37 -41.39 10.22 -17.15
C PRO A 37 -42.67 10.38 -17.98
N ALA A 38 -43.79 10.64 -17.33
CA ALA A 38 -45.11 10.70 -17.98
C ALA A 38 -45.22 11.77 -19.08
N ASN A 39 -44.33 12.77 -19.08
CA ASN A 39 -44.25 13.82 -20.09
C ASN A 39 -43.34 13.46 -21.28
N ALA A 40 -42.87 12.21 -21.39
CA ALA A 40 -42.10 11.76 -22.55
C ALA A 40 -42.97 11.68 -23.80
N ALA A 41 -42.54 12.33 -24.87
CA ALA A 41 -43.15 12.26 -26.19
C ALA A 41 -43.05 10.86 -26.82
N SER A 42 -42.01 10.10 -26.46
CA SER A 42 -41.90 8.68 -26.82
C SER A 42 -41.15 7.90 -25.75
N ALA A 43 -41.60 6.69 -25.44
CA ALA A 43 -40.92 5.76 -24.55
C ALA A 43 -40.73 4.42 -25.28
N THR A 44 -39.51 3.91 -25.31
CA THR A 44 -39.20 2.60 -25.89
C THR A 44 -38.21 1.86 -25.01
N THR A 45 -38.58 0.68 -24.56
CA THR A 45 -37.66 -0.20 -23.84
C THR A 45 -36.80 -0.93 -24.87
N LEU A 46 -35.47 -0.79 -24.75
CA LEU A 46 -34.55 -1.55 -25.58
C LEU A 46 -34.55 -3.01 -25.12
N ALA A 47 -34.74 -3.92 -26.08
CA ALA A 47 -34.61 -5.34 -25.83
C ALA A 47 -33.15 -5.67 -25.49
N VAL A 48 -32.94 -6.27 -24.31
CA VAL A 48 -31.63 -6.83 -23.96
C VAL A 48 -31.48 -8.14 -24.73
N PRO A 49 -30.39 -8.31 -25.51
CA PRO A 49 -30.17 -9.57 -26.21
C PRO A 49 -30.04 -10.70 -25.20
N ILE A 50 -30.60 -11.87 -25.55
CA ILE A 50 -30.50 -13.07 -24.71
C ILE A 50 -29.01 -13.42 -24.59
N ALA A 51 -28.57 -13.71 -23.36
CA ALA A 51 -27.19 -14.12 -23.12
C ALA A 51 -26.86 -15.38 -23.94
N PRO A 52 -25.65 -15.46 -24.53
CA PRO A 52 -25.24 -16.64 -25.27
C PRO A 52 -25.17 -17.86 -24.34
N ALA A 53 -25.35 -19.05 -24.92
CA ALA A 53 -25.21 -20.31 -24.18
C ALA A 53 -23.80 -20.45 -23.59
N ALA A 54 -23.69 -21.14 -22.45
CA ALA A 54 -22.41 -21.32 -21.78
C ALA A 54 -21.41 -22.06 -22.68
N ASP A 55 -20.25 -21.45 -22.88
CA ASP A 55 -19.14 -22.03 -23.64
C ASP A 55 -18.15 -22.74 -22.69
N PRO A 56 -17.97 -24.07 -22.79
CA PRO A 56 -17.01 -24.80 -21.97
C PRO A 56 -15.55 -24.35 -22.21
N ALA A 57 -15.21 -23.83 -23.40
CA ALA A 57 -13.88 -23.29 -23.66
C ALA A 57 -13.64 -22.01 -22.85
N ALA A 58 -14.64 -21.13 -22.75
CA ALA A 58 -14.58 -19.94 -21.90
C ALA A 58 -14.40 -20.29 -20.41
N ALA A 59 -15.01 -21.38 -19.94
CA ALA A 59 -14.82 -21.85 -18.57
C ALA A 59 -13.38 -22.35 -18.31
N ALA A 60 -12.80 -23.09 -19.27
CA ALA A 60 -11.41 -23.55 -19.18
C ALA A 60 -10.41 -22.39 -19.23
N ASP A 61 -10.65 -21.39 -20.10
CA ASP A 61 -9.85 -20.18 -20.19
C ASP A 61 -9.90 -19.35 -18.90
N LEU A 62 -11.10 -19.20 -18.32
CA LEU A 62 -11.26 -18.52 -17.03
C LEU A 62 -10.48 -19.24 -15.91
N ALA A 63 -10.51 -20.58 -15.88
CA ALA A 63 -9.74 -21.35 -14.92
C ALA A 63 -8.22 -21.14 -15.09
N ARG A 64 -7.73 -21.10 -16.34
CA ARG A 64 -6.32 -20.79 -16.65
C ARG A 64 -5.95 -19.38 -16.17
N GLN A 65 -6.76 -18.37 -16.51
CA GLN A 65 -6.54 -16.99 -16.10
C GLN A 65 -6.51 -16.83 -14.58
N ARG A 66 -7.43 -17.49 -13.85
CA ARG A 66 -7.43 -17.49 -12.38
C ARG A 66 -6.17 -18.09 -11.80
N LYS A 67 -5.66 -19.18 -12.39
CA LYS A 67 -4.41 -19.81 -11.95
C LYS A 67 -3.20 -18.91 -12.21
N GLU A 68 -3.16 -18.24 -13.35
CA GLU A 68 -2.11 -17.27 -13.69
C GLU A 68 -2.14 -16.07 -12.74
N ALA A 69 -3.33 -15.50 -12.49
CA ALA A 69 -3.52 -14.41 -11.55
C ALA A 69 -3.06 -14.80 -10.13
N ALA A 70 -3.45 -15.99 -9.66
CA ALA A 70 -3.01 -16.50 -8.35
C ALA A 70 -1.49 -16.69 -8.27
N LYS A 71 -0.84 -17.10 -9.36
CA LYS A 71 0.62 -17.23 -9.44
C LYS A 71 1.30 -15.88 -9.35
N LEU A 72 0.80 -14.88 -10.08
CA LEU A 72 1.33 -13.51 -10.05
C LEU A 72 1.16 -12.88 -8.66
N GLU A 73 0.00 -13.05 -8.04
CA GLU A 73 -0.25 -12.52 -6.70
C GLU A 73 0.66 -13.15 -5.66
N LYS A 74 0.86 -14.47 -5.72
CA LYS A 74 1.82 -15.15 -4.86
C LYS A 74 3.24 -14.63 -5.06
N ALA A 75 3.65 -14.41 -6.31
CA ALA A 75 4.98 -13.85 -6.60
C ALA A 75 5.13 -12.44 -6.04
N ARG A 76 4.11 -11.59 -6.18
CA ARG A 76 4.09 -10.23 -5.62
C ARG A 76 4.28 -10.26 -4.11
N HIS A 77 3.50 -11.06 -3.38
CA HIS A 77 3.64 -11.18 -1.93
C HIS A 77 5.01 -11.72 -1.51
N GLN A 78 5.55 -12.69 -2.25
CA GLN A 78 6.88 -13.23 -1.94
C GLN A 78 7.98 -12.16 -2.11
N HIS A 79 7.87 -11.29 -3.12
CA HIS A 79 8.78 -10.16 -3.29
C HIS A 79 8.59 -9.11 -2.18
N GLU A 80 7.36 -8.74 -1.86
CA GLU A 80 7.04 -7.80 -0.78
C GLU A 80 7.59 -8.28 0.57
N ASP A 81 7.44 -9.57 0.88
CA ASP A 81 7.99 -10.17 2.09
C ASP A 81 9.52 -10.12 2.11
N GLN A 82 10.18 -10.41 0.99
CA GLN A 82 11.64 -10.36 0.89
C GLN A 82 12.16 -8.93 1.08
N ASP A 83 11.52 -7.96 0.42
CA ASP A 83 11.88 -6.55 0.51
C ASP A 83 11.64 -6.01 1.92
N ALA A 84 10.52 -6.37 2.56
CA ALA A 84 10.25 -6.01 3.95
C ALA A 84 11.33 -6.56 4.89
N ARG A 85 11.73 -7.83 4.73
CA ARG A 85 12.82 -8.43 5.53
C ARG A 85 14.17 -7.76 5.28
N ALA A 86 14.47 -7.38 4.04
CA ALA A 86 15.69 -6.67 3.70
C ALA A 86 15.71 -5.26 4.32
N ALA A 87 14.58 -4.54 4.23
CA ALA A 87 14.39 -3.23 4.82
C ALA A 87 14.52 -3.26 6.35
N ASP A 88 13.93 -4.24 7.02
CA ASP A 88 14.05 -4.42 8.47
C ASP A 88 15.51 -4.62 8.90
N LYS A 89 16.25 -5.47 8.20
CA LYS A 89 17.68 -5.71 8.48
C LYS A 89 18.51 -4.46 8.25
N ALA A 90 18.26 -3.74 7.16
CA ALA A 90 18.94 -2.48 6.87
C ALA A 90 18.64 -1.41 7.92
N ALA A 91 17.39 -1.32 8.38
CA ALA A 91 16.98 -0.41 9.45
C ALA A 91 17.68 -0.74 10.77
N GLN A 92 17.74 -2.02 11.16
CA GLN A 92 18.45 -2.45 12.37
C GLN A 92 19.94 -2.13 12.29
N ALA A 93 20.59 -2.42 11.16
CA ALA A 93 22.00 -2.09 10.94
C ALA A 93 22.23 -0.56 11.02
N ALA A 94 21.35 0.25 10.43
CA ALA A 94 21.42 1.70 10.52
C ALA A 94 21.27 2.21 11.95
N VAL A 95 20.35 1.64 12.75
CA VAL A 95 20.21 2.00 14.17
C VAL A 95 21.48 1.62 14.96
N ALA A 96 22.02 0.43 14.75
CA ALA A 96 23.26 -0.01 15.40
C ALA A 96 24.42 0.94 15.06
N GLN A 97 24.55 1.31 13.79
CA GLN A 97 25.57 2.24 13.32
C GLN A 97 25.41 3.63 13.95
N ARG A 98 24.19 4.18 13.99
CA ARG A 98 23.90 5.46 14.65
C ARG A 98 24.25 5.43 16.14
N LYS A 99 23.93 4.35 16.85
CA LYS A 99 24.30 4.18 18.26
C LYS A 99 25.81 4.13 18.45
N ARG A 100 26.52 3.37 17.61
CA ARG A 100 27.99 3.28 17.63
C ARG A 100 28.63 4.65 17.38
N CYS A 101 28.16 5.37 16.37
CA CYS A 101 28.62 6.72 16.07
C CYS A 101 28.30 7.73 17.18
N GLY A 102 27.11 7.65 17.79
CA GLY A 102 26.76 8.45 18.96
C GLY A 102 27.72 8.23 20.12
N LYS A 103 28.07 6.97 20.42
CA LYS A 103 29.05 6.62 21.46
C LYS A 103 30.44 7.18 21.14
N LEU A 104 30.91 7.03 19.90
CA LEU A 104 32.22 7.56 19.49
C LEU A 104 32.27 9.09 19.55
N LYS A 105 31.19 9.77 19.14
CA LYS A 105 31.08 11.23 19.21
C LYS A 105 31.13 11.73 20.66
N LEU A 106 30.45 11.02 21.56
CA LEU A 106 30.50 11.32 22.99
C LEU A 106 31.90 11.10 23.57
N ASN A 107 32.55 9.99 23.23
CA ASN A 107 33.93 9.70 23.65
C ASN A 107 34.91 10.78 23.19
N LYS A 108 34.81 11.21 21.92
CA LYS A 108 35.61 12.31 21.38
C LYS A 108 35.39 13.60 22.17
N ARG A 109 34.13 13.94 22.47
CA ARG A 109 33.80 15.13 23.27
C ARG A 109 34.42 15.06 24.67
N TRP A 110 34.30 13.92 25.36
CA TRP A 110 34.91 13.76 26.69
C TRP A 110 36.43 13.84 26.64
N ALA A 111 37.06 13.24 25.63
CA ALA A 111 38.50 13.34 25.46
C ALA A 111 38.95 14.79 25.20
N ASP A 112 38.18 15.59 24.45
CA ASP A 112 38.44 17.02 24.27
C ASP A 112 38.28 17.78 25.60
N GLU A 113 37.24 17.50 26.38
CA GLU A 113 37.01 18.10 27.71
C GLU A 113 38.15 17.75 28.68
N ASP A 114 38.71 16.54 28.59
CA ASP A 114 39.87 16.12 29.38
C ASP A 114 41.13 16.88 29.01
N VAL A 115 41.33 17.24 27.73
CA VAL A 115 42.44 18.12 27.33
C VAL A 115 42.31 19.48 28.00
N VAL A 116 41.09 20.04 28.04
CA VAL A 116 40.83 21.34 28.67
C VAL A 116 41.08 21.29 30.18
N ARG A 117 40.81 20.15 30.84
CA ARG A 117 41.00 19.98 32.28
C ARG A 117 42.39 19.47 32.67
N ALA A 118 43.21 19.01 31.73
CA ALA A 118 44.49 18.38 32.03
C ALA A 118 45.52 19.40 32.57
N SER A 119 46.25 18.99 33.61
CA SER A 119 47.43 19.69 34.07
C SER A 119 48.60 19.51 33.08
N LEU A 120 49.57 20.43 33.09
CA LEU A 120 50.74 20.42 32.19
C LEU A 120 51.41 19.05 31.99
N PRO A 121 51.71 18.25 33.04
CA PRO A 121 52.36 16.95 32.83
C PRO A 121 51.49 15.92 32.07
N ASN A 122 50.17 16.07 32.09
CA ASN A 122 49.22 15.15 31.44
C ASN A 122 48.65 15.67 30.12
N LEU A 123 48.95 16.92 29.76
CA LEU A 123 48.34 17.62 28.63
C LEU A 123 48.62 16.92 27.29
N ASP A 124 49.85 16.48 27.06
CA ASP A 124 50.21 15.83 25.79
C ASP A 124 49.57 14.45 25.65
N ASN A 125 49.43 13.70 26.74
CA ASN A 125 48.71 12.43 26.74
C ASN A 125 47.22 12.65 26.46
N ALA A 126 46.61 13.65 27.10
CA ALA A 126 45.21 14.02 26.86
C ALA A 126 44.99 14.41 25.38
N LYS A 127 45.87 15.23 24.79
CA LYS A 127 45.79 15.63 23.38
C LYS A 127 45.87 14.43 22.45
N LEU A 128 46.79 13.49 22.71
CA LEU A 128 46.92 12.27 21.91
C LEU A 128 45.66 11.40 22.00
N ARG A 129 45.04 11.29 23.18
CA ARG A 129 43.76 10.57 23.35
C ARG A 129 42.63 11.24 22.57
N ALA A 130 42.49 12.56 22.67
CA ALA A 130 41.51 13.32 21.92
C ALA A 130 41.67 13.14 20.40
N LYS A 131 42.91 13.20 19.92
CA LYS A 131 43.23 12.93 18.50
C LYS A 131 42.80 11.53 18.08
N ARG A 132 43.20 10.49 18.81
CA ARG A 132 42.83 9.09 18.51
C ARG A 132 41.33 8.85 18.55
N ALA A 133 40.62 9.49 19.47
CA ALA A 133 39.16 9.41 19.54
C ALA A 133 38.50 10.07 18.31
N GLY A 134 39.05 11.20 17.84
CA GLY A 134 38.65 11.84 16.59
C GLY A 134 38.92 10.98 15.36
N ASP A 135 40.12 10.40 15.25
CA ASP A 135 40.50 9.53 14.13
C ASP A 135 39.58 8.29 14.07
N THR A 136 39.32 7.66 15.22
CA THR A 136 38.40 6.51 15.31
C THR A 136 36.97 6.89 14.90
N LEU A 137 36.48 8.06 15.32
CA LEU A 137 35.18 8.57 14.91
C LEU A 137 35.10 8.79 13.39
N ALA A 138 36.15 9.37 12.80
CA ALA A 138 36.19 9.68 11.37
C ALA A 138 36.29 8.44 10.47
N LEU A 139 36.89 7.35 10.95
CA LEU A 139 36.97 6.09 10.23
C LEU A 139 35.63 5.35 10.19
N GLU A 140 34.93 5.33 11.32
CA GLU A 140 33.74 4.50 11.50
C GLU A 140 32.46 5.20 11.07
N CYS A 141 32.42 6.54 11.10
CA CYS A 141 31.20 7.30 10.89
C CYS A 141 31.30 8.17 9.63
N PRO A 142 30.31 8.10 8.73
CA PRO A 142 30.24 9.01 7.59
C PRO A 142 30.10 10.46 8.10
N LYS A 143 30.67 11.40 7.33
CA LYS A 143 30.61 12.84 7.61
C LYS A 143 29.20 13.39 7.44
#